data_AF-A0A2E4A8J3-F1
#
_entry.id   AF-A0A2E4A8J3-F1
#
_cell.length_a   1.000
_cell.length_b   1.000
_cell.length_c   1.000
_cell.angle_alpha   90.00
_cell.angle_beta   90.00
_cell.angle_gamma   90.00
#
_symmetry.space_group_name_H-M   'P 1'
#
loop_
_entity.id
_entity.type
_entity.pdbx_description
1 polymer ?
#
loop_
_entity_poly.entity_id
_entity_poly.type
_entity_poly.pdbx_seq_one_letter_code
_entity_poly.pdbx_strand_id
1 'polypeptide(L)'
;MEQPLIFLGKAQQMFLVCFKQQIWLQNYARTLDEMEYYRKFIYILGIVTITSNSHGVDFKKKILPMLEKKCMSCHREPYKTDFGRTKKPKGNLILNTPEGIKKGDKGKAIVANNPSASSIYTRVTLEKNHDRFMPPLGKEDPLTKQELKDLENWIKKGADTGDWKGTNFKNTIIKSVKP
;
A
#
# COMPACT_ATOMS: atom_id res chain seq x y z
N MET A 1 -49.92 -82.92 13.84
CA MET A 1 -49.37 -82.18 15.00
C MET A 1 -47.92 -81.85 14.69
N GLU A 2 -47.65 -80.73 14.03
CA GLU A 2 -46.35 -80.07 14.06
C GLU A 2 -46.63 -78.60 13.74
N GLN A 3 -46.25 -77.67 14.62
CA GLN A 3 -45.78 -76.28 14.36
C GLN A 3 -45.73 -75.48 15.69
N PRO A 4 -44.59 -75.48 16.43
CA PRO A 4 -44.30 -74.41 17.38
C PRO A 4 -42.94 -73.71 17.18
N LEU A 5 -42.12 -74.11 16.20
CA LEU A 5 -40.73 -73.62 16.10
C LEU A 5 -40.50 -72.34 15.27
N ILE A 6 -41.52 -71.80 14.59
CA ILE A 6 -41.35 -70.65 13.68
C ILE A 6 -41.41 -69.29 14.42
N PHE A 7 -42.01 -69.23 15.61
CA PHE A 7 -42.23 -67.96 16.31
C PHE A 7 -41.01 -67.39 17.04
N LEU A 8 -40.07 -68.21 17.52
CA LEU A 8 -38.88 -67.71 18.22
C LEU A 8 -37.87 -66.99 17.30
N GLY A 9 -37.73 -67.43 16.04
CA GLY A 9 -36.75 -66.86 15.11
C GLY A 9 -37.04 -65.42 14.70
N LYS A 10 -38.33 -65.03 14.58
CA LYS A 10 -38.71 -63.67 14.17
C LYS A 10 -38.47 -62.64 15.27
N ALA A 11 -38.66 -63.01 16.53
CA ALA A 11 -38.41 -62.11 17.67
C ALA A 11 -36.91 -61.78 17.82
N GLN A 12 -36.01 -62.75 17.63
CA GLN A 12 -34.57 -62.50 17.69
C GLN A 12 -34.07 -61.58 16.56
N GLN A 13 -34.61 -61.70 15.35
CA GLN A 13 -34.22 -60.80 14.25
C GLN A 13 -34.69 -59.36 14.44
N MET A 14 -35.88 -59.13 15.01
CA MET A 14 -36.34 -57.77 15.32
C MET A 14 -35.48 -57.09 16.39
N PHE A 15 -35.02 -57.83 17.40
CA PHE A 15 -34.11 -57.30 18.42
C PHE A 15 -32.75 -56.91 17.84
N LEU A 16 -32.19 -57.73 16.95
CA LEU A 16 -30.91 -57.43 16.28
C LEU A 16 -30.99 -56.20 15.38
N VAL A 17 -32.11 -56.00 14.67
CA VAL A 17 -32.32 -54.81 13.83
C VAL A 17 -32.45 -53.56 14.70
N CYS A 18 -33.25 -53.58 15.78
CA CYS A 18 -33.36 -52.45 16.70
C CYS A 18 -32.03 -52.14 17.40
N PHE A 19 -31.28 -53.16 17.84
CA PHE A 19 -30.01 -52.95 18.53
C PHE A 19 -28.93 -52.38 17.60
N LYS A 20 -28.88 -52.83 16.34
CA LYS A 20 -28.01 -52.23 15.31
C LYS A 20 -28.41 -50.78 14.99
N GLN A 21 -29.72 -50.49 14.97
CA GLN A 21 -30.22 -49.13 14.72
C GLN A 21 -29.92 -48.19 15.90
N GLN A 22 -30.04 -48.67 17.14
CA GLN A 22 -29.66 -47.95 18.35
C GLN A 22 -28.15 -47.63 18.36
N ILE A 23 -27.29 -48.60 18.04
CA ILE A 23 -25.83 -48.41 17.99
C ILE A 23 -25.45 -47.45 16.85
N TRP A 24 -26.11 -47.53 15.69
CA TRP A 24 -25.86 -46.62 14.58
C TRP A 24 -26.21 -45.17 14.96
N LEU A 25 -27.36 -44.95 15.61
CA LEU A 25 -27.77 -43.62 16.08
C LEU A 25 -26.83 -43.05 17.16
N GLN A 26 -26.36 -43.89 18.09
CA GLN A 26 -25.41 -43.47 19.13
C GLN A 26 -24.03 -43.11 18.56
N ASN A 27 -23.56 -43.83 17.53
CA ASN A 27 -22.30 -43.52 16.86
C ASN A 27 -22.44 -42.31 15.91
N TYR A 28 -23.59 -42.09 15.29
CA TYR A 28 -23.88 -40.92 14.45
C TYR A 28 -23.90 -39.62 15.27
N ALA A 29 -24.56 -39.62 16.45
CA ALA A 29 -24.58 -38.45 17.33
C ALA A 29 -23.16 -38.04 17.80
N ARG A 30 -22.28 -39.00 18.11
CA ARG A 30 -20.88 -38.75 18.48
C ARG A 30 -20.08 -38.09 17.34
N THR A 31 -20.39 -38.40 16.08
CA THR A 31 -19.70 -37.81 14.91
C THR A 31 -20.11 -36.36 14.63
N LEU A 32 -21.27 -35.90 15.12
CA LEU A 32 -21.75 -34.54 14.90
C LEU A 32 -21.10 -33.52 15.86
N ASP A 33 -20.83 -33.90 17.11
CA ASP A 33 -20.16 -33.03 18.09
C ASP A 33 -18.70 -32.72 17.73
N GLU A 34 -17.98 -33.69 17.15
CA GLU A 34 -16.62 -33.50 16.63
C GLU A 34 -16.59 -32.48 15.47
N MET A 35 -17.63 -32.47 14.64
CA MET A 35 -17.71 -31.59 13.47
C MET A 35 -18.10 -30.15 13.85
N GLU A 36 -18.90 -29.96 14.91
CA GLU A 36 -19.17 -28.62 15.45
C GLU A 36 -17.94 -27.97 16.10
N TYR A 37 -17.12 -28.77 16.78
CA TYR A 37 -15.87 -28.31 17.38
C TYR A 37 -14.90 -27.78 16.32
N TYR A 38 -14.72 -28.53 15.23
CA TYR A 38 -13.90 -28.08 14.09
C TYR A 38 -14.48 -26.86 13.36
N ARG A 39 -15.81 -26.74 13.26
CA ARG A 39 -16.47 -25.54 12.72
C ARG A 39 -16.18 -24.28 13.55
N LYS A 40 -16.25 -24.38 14.88
CA LYS A 40 -15.93 -23.27 15.80
C LYS A 40 -14.43 -22.93 15.75
N PHE A 41 -13.55 -23.93 15.62
CA PHE A 41 -12.10 -23.72 15.49
C PHE A 41 -11.71 -23.01 14.18
N ILE A 42 -12.29 -23.40 13.04
CA ILE A 42 -12.06 -22.73 11.74
C ILE A 42 -12.55 -21.27 11.79
N TYR A 43 -13.65 -20.99 12.48
CA TYR A 43 -14.17 -19.63 12.63
C TYR A 43 -13.27 -18.75 13.50
N ILE A 44 -12.64 -19.30 14.54
CA ILE A 44 -11.71 -18.58 15.43
C ILE A 44 -10.33 -18.38 14.78
N LEU A 45 -9.83 -19.36 14.01
CA LEU A 45 -8.57 -19.24 13.25
C LEU A 45 -8.70 -18.38 11.99
N GLY A 46 -9.89 -18.29 11.39
CA GLY A 46 -10.18 -17.44 10.23
C GLY A 46 -10.20 -15.93 10.52
N ILE A 47 -10.19 -15.53 11.80
CA ILE A 47 -10.11 -14.12 12.25
C ILE A 47 -8.64 -13.68 12.43
N VAL A 48 -7.66 -14.43 11.92
CA VAL A 48 -6.32 -13.85 11.70
C VAL A 48 -6.45 -12.81 10.60
N THR A 49 -6.53 -11.57 11.06
CA THR A 49 -6.71 -10.35 10.29
C THR A 49 -5.78 -10.34 9.07
N ILE A 50 -6.37 -10.37 7.88
CA ILE A 50 -5.71 -9.91 6.65
C ILE A 50 -5.48 -8.41 6.85
N THR A 51 -4.38 -8.04 7.49
CA THR A 51 -3.90 -6.66 7.42
C THR A 51 -3.41 -6.49 5.99
N SER A 52 -4.32 -6.09 5.09
CA SER A 52 -3.95 -5.54 3.80
C SER A 52 -3.14 -4.29 4.08
N ASN A 53 -1.82 -4.45 4.19
CA ASN A 53 -0.92 -3.32 4.19
C ASN A 53 -0.91 -2.83 2.74
N SER A 54 -1.92 -2.04 2.40
CA SER A 54 -2.04 -1.33 1.13
C SER A 54 -0.95 -0.27 1.10
N HIS A 55 0.30 -0.72 1.02
CA HIS A 55 1.41 0.19 0.91
C HIS A 55 1.16 1.00 -0.35
N GLY A 56 1.06 2.32 -0.16
CA GLY A 56 1.18 3.27 -1.24
C GLY A 56 2.46 3.04 -2.02
N VAL A 57 2.66 3.83 -3.08
CA VAL A 57 4.02 3.95 -3.62
C VAL A 57 4.92 4.34 -2.44
N ASP A 58 5.95 3.52 -2.15
CA ASP A 58 6.88 3.79 -1.04
C ASP A 58 7.59 5.11 -1.33
N PHE A 59 7.14 6.17 -0.64
CA PHE A 59 7.60 7.52 -0.87
C PHE A 59 9.13 7.60 -0.76
N LYS A 60 9.70 7.02 0.29
CA LYS A 60 11.15 7.07 0.56
C LYS A 60 11.96 6.31 -0.48
N LYS A 61 11.46 5.20 -1.02
CA LYS A 61 12.19 4.39 -2.00
C LYS A 61 12.01 4.84 -3.44
N LYS A 62 10.85 5.38 -3.80
CA LYS A 62 10.49 5.65 -5.21
C LYS A 62 10.38 7.14 -5.52
N ILE A 63 9.76 7.91 -4.64
CA ILE A 63 9.46 9.33 -4.90
C ILE A 63 10.59 10.23 -4.42
N LEU A 64 11.09 10.00 -3.21
CA LEU A 64 12.10 10.84 -2.57
C LEU A 64 13.40 10.95 -3.39
N PRO A 65 14.01 9.85 -3.90
CA PRO A 65 15.24 9.96 -4.69
C PRO A 65 15.04 10.74 -5.99
N MET A 66 13.87 10.61 -6.60
CA MET A 66 13.49 11.37 -7.80
C MET A 66 13.35 12.86 -7.48
N LEU A 67 12.64 13.22 -6.41
CA LEU A 67 12.49 14.61 -5.99
C LEU A 67 13.83 15.25 -5.62
N GLU A 68 14.67 14.54 -4.88
CA GLU A 68 16.00 15.00 -4.48
C GLU A 68 16.88 15.32 -5.68
N LYS A 69 16.91 14.40 -6.65
CA LYS A 69 17.75 14.54 -7.86
C LYS A 69 17.20 15.61 -8.81
N LYS A 70 15.89 15.63 -9.06
CA LYS A 70 15.32 16.37 -10.20
C LYS A 70 14.55 17.64 -9.83
N CYS A 71 14.18 17.83 -8.56
CA CYS A 71 13.29 18.92 -8.16
C CYS A 71 13.90 19.82 -7.09
N MET A 72 14.50 19.24 -6.05
CA MET A 72 14.93 19.98 -4.86
C MET A 72 16.14 20.89 -5.09
N SER A 73 16.89 20.76 -6.20
CA SER A 73 17.98 21.70 -6.54
C SER A 73 17.47 23.13 -6.74
N CYS A 74 16.21 23.28 -7.20
CA CYS A 74 15.55 24.58 -7.43
C CYS A 74 14.34 24.83 -6.52
N HIS A 75 13.66 23.78 -6.06
CA HIS A 75 12.44 23.83 -5.25
C HIS A 75 12.71 23.39 -3.81
N ARG A 76 13.60 24.12 -3.12
CA ARG A 76 13.92 23.90 -1.71
C ARG A 76 13.92 25.20 -0.94
N GLU A 77 13.97 25.09 0.38
CA GLU A 77 14.11 26.22 1.28
C GLU A 77 15.24 27.18 0.84
N PRO A 78 15.10 28.49 1.12
CA PRO A 78 16.12 29.47 0.78
C PRO A 78 17.50 29.05 1.29
N TYR A 79 18.50 29.14 0.42
CA TYR A 79 19.87 28.75 0.74
C TYR A 79 20.87 29.81 0.30
N LYS A 80 22.06 29.80 0.93
CA LYS A 80 23.17 30.68 0.56
C LYS A 80 24.03 30.02 -0.51
N THR A 81 24.38 30.76 -1.54
CA THR A 81 25.42 30.36 -2.51
C THR A 81 26.80 30.59 -1.92
N ASP A 82 27.82 29.99 -2.53
CA ASP A 82 29.24 30.18 -2.14
C ASP A 82 29.67 31.66 -2.09
N PHE A 83 29.07 32.50 -2.94
CA PHE A 83 29.28 33.95 -2.97
C PHE A 83 28.40 34.76 -2.00
N GLY A 84 27.81 34.13 -0.98
CA GLY A 84 27.00 34.78 0.06
C GLY A 84 25.59 35.24 -0.34
N ARG A 85 25.19 35.07 -1.61
CA ARG A 85 23.85 35.45 -2.10
C ARG A 85 22.77 34.48 -1.61
N THR A 86 21.62 35.01 -1.18
CA THR A 86 20.45 34.19 -0.82
C THR A 86 19.68 33.82 -2.08
N LYS A 87 19.59 32.53 -2.40
CA LYS A 87 18.75 32.01 -3.48
C LYS A 87 17.43 31.51 -2.91
N LYS A 88 16.32 32.06 -3.44
CA LYS A 88 14.95 31.69 -3.05
C LYS A 88 14.44 30.50 -3.86
N PRO A 89 13.49 29.70 -3.34
CA PRO A 89 12.82 28.65 -4.10
C PRO A 89 12.20 29.18 -5.38
N LYS A 90 12.40 28.48 -6.50
CA LYS A 90 11.73 28.82 -7.75
C LYS A 90 10.22 28.61 -7.60
N GLY A 91 9.44 29.59 -8.05
CA GLY A 91 7.97 29.57 -7.93
C GLY A 91 7.45 29.57 -6.50
N ASN A 92 8.27 29.95 -5.50
CA ASN A 92 7.94 29.84 -4.07
C ASN A 92 7.51 28.42 -3.65
N LEU A 93 7.96 27.40 -4.39
CA LEU A 93 7.66 26.00 -4.12
C LEU A 93 8.81 25.33 -3.37
N ILE A 94 8.49 24.68 -2.27
CA ILE A 94 9.42 23.96 -1.39
C ILE A 94 9.01 22.49 -1.39
N LEU A 95 9.91 21.62 -1.82
CA LEU A 95 9.68 20.17 -1.91
C LEU A 95 10.61 19.36 -1.01
N ASN A 96 11.56 20.01 -0.31
CA ASN A 96 12.51 19.33 0.57
C ASN A 96 12.00 19.17 2.02
N THR A 97 10.77 19.58 2.32
CA THR A 97 10.15 19.41 3.64
C THR A 97 8.71 18.90 3.50
N PRO A 98 8.19 18.10 4.45
CA PRO A 98 6.80 17.64 4.44
C PRO A 98 5.81 18.80 4.41
N GLU A 99 6.06 19.85 5.20
CA GLU A 99 5.22 21.04 5.28
C GLU A 99 5.25 21.82 3.96
N GLY A 100 6.41 21.87 3.30
CA GLY A 100 6.59 22.47 1.99
C GLY A 100 5.75 21.76 0.94
N ILE A 101 5.79 20.43 0.90
CA ILE A 101 4.98 19.60 0.00
C ILE A 101 3.49 19.85 0.23
N LYS A 102 3.05 19.88 1.50
CA LYS A 102 1.64 20.10 1.85
C LYS A 102 1.13 21.51 1.50
N LYS A 103 1.98 22.55 1.67
CA LYS A 103 1.62 23.95 1.39
C LYS A 103 1.84 24.38 -0.06
N GLY A 104 2.64 23.63 -0.82
CA GLY A 104 3.25 24.06 -2.09
C GLY A 104 2.29 24.73 -3.07
N ASP A 105 2.71 25.86 -3.64
CA ASP A 105 1.93 26.70 -4.57
C ASP A 105 0.50 26.98 -4.07
N LYS A 106 0.36 27.39 -2.80
CA LYS A 106 -0.94 27.59 -2.13
C LYS A 106 -1.82 26.32 -2.14
N GLY A 107 -1.20 25.15 -2.03
CA GLY A 107 -1.86 23.84 -2.08
C GLY A 107 -2.13 23.31 -3.50
N LYS A 108 -1.70 24.01 -4.55
CA LYS A 108 -1.91 23.59 -5.95
C LYS A 108 -0.77 22.78 -6.55
N ALA A 109 0.40 22.75 -5.89
CA ALA A 109 1.55 22.03 -6.41
C ALA A 109 1.28 20.52 -6.43
N ILE A 110 0.77 20.01 -5.31
CA ILE A 110 0.38 18.61 -5.12
C ILE A 110 -1.02 18.62 -4.48
N VAL A 111 -2.01 18.29 -5.29
CA VAL A 111 -3.40 18.12 -4.87
C VAL A 111 -3.62 16.63 -4.62
N ALA A 112 -3.67 16.24 -3.35
CA ALA A 112 -3.88 14.86 -2.93
C ALA A 112 -5.10 14.24 -3.63
N ASN A 113 -4.95 12.99 -4.10
CA ASN A 113 -5.93 12.22 -4.85
C ASN A 113 -6.25 12.76 -6.27
N ASN A 114 -5.62 13.86 -6.72
CA ASN A 114 -5.89 14.46 -8.01
C ASN A 114 -4.60 14.90 -8.75
N PRO A 115 -3.96 13.98 -9.51
CA PRO A 115 -2.78 14.31 -10.30
C PRO A 115 -3.02 15.37 -11.36
N SER A 116 -4.18 15.38 -12.02
CA SER A 116 -4.46 16.36 -13.08
C SER A 116 -4.64 17.78 -12.55
N ALA A 117 -5.08 17.94 -11.30
CA ALA A 117 -5.11 19.23 -10.60
C ALA A 117 -3.76 19.63 -9.98
N SER A 118 -2.79 18.71 -9.93
CA SER A 118 -1.47 18.94 -9.34
C SER A 118 -0.54 19.58 -10.35
N SER A 119 -0.15 20.84 -10.12
CA SER A 119 0.69 21.57 -11.07
C SER A 119 2.07 20.93 -11.29
N ILE A 120 2.58 20.17 -10.32
CA ILE A 120 3.82 19.39 -10.49
C ILE A 120 3.67 18.34 -11.59
N TYR A 121 2.55 17.61 -11.60
CA TYR A 121 2.31 16.54 -12.57
C TYR A 121 2.09 17.13 -13.96
N THR A 122 1.28 18.18 -14.07
CA THR A 122 1.06 18.87 -15.34
C THR A 122 2.38 19.34 -15.96
N ARG A 123 3.27 19.97 -15.17
CA ARG A 123 4.53 20.54 -15.67
C ARG A 123 5.53 19.50 -16.17
N VAL A 124 5.61 18.34 -15.52
CA VAL A 124 6.53 17.27 -15.94
C VAL A 124 6.01 16.48 -17.15
N THR A 125 4.72 16.61 -17.48
CA THR A 125 4.10 15.98 -18.66
C THR A 125 4.00 16.90 -19.88
N LEU A 126 4.38 18.18 -19.75
CA LEU A 126 4.41 19.10 -20.90
C LEU A 126 5.43 18.66 -21.95
N GLU A 127 5.29 19.19 -23.17
CA GLU A 127 6.31 19.04 -24.19
C GLU A 127 7.64 19.65 -23.72
N LYS A 128 8.75 18.99 -24.06
CA LYS A 128 10.09 19.35 -23.56
C LYS A 128 10.54 20.76 -23.94
N ASN A 129 10.04 21.27 -25.07
CA ASN A 129 10.29 22.62 -25.59
C ASN A 129 9.44 23.70 -24.92
N HIS A 130 8.45 23.34 -24.11
CA HIS A 130 7.55 24.29 -23.48
C HIS A 130 8.24 25.02 -22.32
N ASP A 131 8.13 26.35 -22.22
CA ASP A 131 8.83 27.18 -21.22
C ASP A 131 8.54 26.79 -19.76
N ARG A 132 7.39 26.18 -19.52
CA ARG A 132 6.95 25.71 -18.20
C ARG A 132 7.30 24.25 -17.90
N PHE A 133 7.90 23.53 -18.85
CA PHE A 133 8.35 22.16 -18.67
C PHE A 133 9.34 22.07 -17.52
N MET A 134 9.20 21.03 -16.71
CA MET A 134 10.09 20.76 -15.59
C MET A 134 10.56 19.30 -15.64
N PRO A 135 11.83 19.02 -15.29
CA PRO A 135 12.89 20.00 -15.00
C PRO A 135 13.30 20.82 -16.24
N PRO A 136 13.83 22.06 -16.08
CA PRO A 136 14.30 22.84 -17.22
C PRO A 136 15.40 22.11 -17.98
N LEU A 137 15.36 22.19 -19.31
CA LEU A 137 16.36 21.54 -20.16
C LEU A 137 17.78 21.98 -19.77
N GLY A 138 18.69 21.01 -19.65
CA GLY A 138 20.09 21.24 -19.27
C GLY A 138 20.33 21.52 -17.78
N LYS A 139 19.29 21.51 -16.93
CA LYS A 139 19.46 21.57 -15.46
C LYS A 139 19.45 20.19 -14.82
N GLU A 140 18.43 19.40 -15.13
CA GLU A 140 18.31 18.01 -14.67
C GLU A 140 17.67 17.19 -15.80
N ASP A 141 17.85 15.87 -15.77
CA ASP A 141 17.21 14.98 -16.74
C ASP A 141 15.68 14.96 -16.55
N PRO A 142 14.89 14.90 -17.65
CA PRO A 142 13.46 14.63 -17.60
C PRO A 142 13.11 13.40 -16.76
N LEU A 143 11.90 13.36 -16.23
CA LEU A 143 11.41 12.15 -15.57
C LEU A 143 11.28 11.01 -16.60
N THR A 144 11.72 9.83 -16.19
CA THR A 144 11.50 8.59 -16.93
C THR A 144 10.03 8.22 -16.90
N LYS A 145 9.60 7.35 -17.82
CA LYS A 145 8.21 6.83 -17.84
C LYS A 145 7.82 6.19 -16.50
N GLN A 146 8.76 5.50 -15.85
CA GLN A 146 8.52 4.87 -14.55
C GLN A 146 8.38 5.91 -13.44
N GLU A 147 9.25 6.92 -13.38
CA GLU A 147 9.15 8.00 -12.39
C GLU A 147 7.86 8.81 -12.55
N LEU A 148 7.40 9.06 -13.78
CA LEU A 148 6.11 9.70 -14.03
C LEU A 148 4.95 8.87 -13.49
N LYS A 149 4.96 7.55 -13.74
CA LYS A 149 3.94 6.62 -13.24
C LYS A 149 3.96 6.53 -11.71
N ASP A 150 5.14 6.50 -11.11
CA ASP A 150 5.28 6.46 -9.65
C ASP A 150 4.78 7.76 -9.03
N LEU A 151 5.13 8.92 -9.61
CA LEU A 151 4.63 10.23 -9.19
C LEU A 151 3.11 10.32 -9.28
N GLU A 152 2.53 9.90 -10.42
CA GLU A 152 1.08 9.88 -10.62
C GLU A 152 0.39 9.03 -9.54
N ASN A 153 0.87 7.81 -9.34
CA ASN A 153 0.29 6.87 -8.38
C ASN A 153 0.42 7.34 -6.94
N TRP A 154 1.55 7.96 -6.59
CA TRP A 154 1.74 8.54 -5.26
C TRP A 154 0.74 9.67 -5.00
N ILE A 155 0.54 10.58 -5.96
CA ILE A 155 -0.46 11.65 -5.84
C ILE A 155 -1.87 11.08 -5.74
N LYS A 156 -2.21 10.08 -6.58
CA LYS A 156 -3.52 9.39 -6.55
C LYS A 156 -3.83 8.76 -5.20
N LYS A 157 -2.80 8.30 -4.47
CA LYS A 157 -2.93 7.68 -3.15
C LYS A 157 -2.84 8.67 -1.98
N GLY A 158 -2.99 9.97 -2.26
CA GLY A 158 -3.05 10.99 -1.22
C GLY A 158 -1.73 11.72 -0.95
N ALA A 159 -0.69 11.46 -1.75
CA ALA A 159 0.63 12.10 -1.62
C ALA A 159 1.25 11.99 -0.22
N ASP A 160 1.10 10.83 0.42
CA ASP A 160 1.62 10.58 1.75
C ASP A 160 3.16 10.52 1.76
N THR A 161 3.78 11.31 2.64
CA THR A 161 5.24 11.33 2.84
C THR A 161 5.71 10.37 3.94
N GLY A 162 4.77 9.72 4.63
CA GLY A 162 5.05 8.87 5.78
C GLY A 162 5.76 9.64 6.90
N ASP A 163 6.75 9.00 7.51
CA ASP A 163 7.55 9.54 8.61
C ASP A 163 8.77 10.39 8.16
N TRP A 164 8.91 10.69 6.86
CA TRP A 164 9.99 11.54 6.35
C TRP A 164 9.95 12.93 6.98
N LYS A 165 11.10 13.43 7.43
CA LYS A 165 11.24 14.71 8.15
C LYS A 165 11.84 15.84 7.31
N GLY A 166 12.01 15.61 6.00
CA GLY A 166 12.66 16.54 5.09
C GLY A 166 14.09 16.12 4.73
N THR A 167 14.59 16.70 3.65
CA THR A 167 15.97 16.53 3.16
C THR A 167 16.76 17.80 3.43
N ASN A 168 17.87 17.66 4.17
CA ASN A 168 18.74 18.77 4.53
C ASN A 168 19.97 18.83 3.62
N PHE A 169 20.05 19.87 2.79
CA PHE A 169 21.14 20.09 1.84
C PHE A 169 22.40 20.73 2.43
N LYS A 170 22.39 21.13 3.71
CA LYS A 170 23.58 21.69 4.38
C LYS A 170 24.69 20.64 4.58
N ASN A 171 24.34 19.35 4.65
CA ASN A 171 25.29 18.25 4.83
C ASN A 171 25.84 17.65 3.53
N THR A 172 25.46 18.17 2.36
CA THR A 172 25.85 17.58 1.07
C THR A 172 27.21 18.08 0.56
N ILE A 173 27.83 19.06 1.23
CA ILE A 173 29.19 19.57 0.95
C ILE A 173 30.30 18.59 1.39
N ILE A 174 30.08 17.26 1.43
CA ILE A 174 31.18 16.29 1.66
C ILE A 174 31.13 15.09 0.69
N LYS A 175 30.11 14.95 -0.15
CA LYS A 175 30.01 13.81 -1.08
C LYS A 175 29.66 14.24 -2.50
N SER A 176 30.38 15.22 -3.05
CA SER A 176 30.62 15.22 -4.49
C SER A 176 31.79 14.27 -4.77
N VAL A 177 31.54 12.96 -4.70
CA VAL A 177 32.39 12.00 -5.39
C VAL A 177 32.19 12.28 -6.87
N LYS A 178 33.18 12.91 -7.49
CA LYS A 178 33.34 12.94 -8.94
C LYS A 178 34.12 11.66 -9.32
N PRO A 179 33.76 10.97 -10.42
CA PRO A 179 34.42 9.72 -10.84
C PRO A 179 35.92 9.86 -11.04
#